data_AF-B0D8B6-F1
#
_entry.id   AF-B0D8B6-F1
#
_cell.length_a   1.000
_cell.length_b   1.000
_cell.length_c   1.000
_cell.angle_alpha   90.00
_cell.angle_beta   90.00
_cell.angle_gamma   90.00
#
_symmetry.space_group_name_H-M   'P 1'
#
loop_
_entity.id
_entity.type
_entity.pdbx_description
1 polymer ?
#
loop_
_entity_poly.entity_id
_entity_poly.type
_entity_poly.pdbx_seq_one_letter_code
_entity_poly.pdbx_strand_id
1 'polypeptide(L)'
;MSKRNLSPGLLPPTKRLHTSTGHQRPTNRLNFDNSLYDELILCIFSHLSWIDLCAAQATSRNWARLATDNEIWRKLYLRTYGRARLRGTRGFVGRPDGRDIKPLPGRAKPEDRKDWRQMFRISTNWRRGRCNVVRLNLLTPCQHDFDRPHCIHMLLAGSLTITSSSKPSEHPKIDIRGPSGNDHAVLCDSRLPGEYSITALALDQSPPISSYIRFAVFLSTGEFTVFQILHNQPISPTRKLVYVPTQQNDRISPIIQAVYNHPLLVTLSQSFALCIYDLSSDIARRTQTLTSFTSFPPSSLVLSTPTSTTYKLVLAYSIPVYPSHWSVGATELIISAAQASPLSPPALSSFSEHLKHPIADAMTVISTRTTRALDVPSGWIDEYKLRLMREQWNRKVSQVSDTQTDGKWVVLAPEDPSDQSNPSWRSNTHSTSSSSSDSPTSKLGPLRSPTSLQLYRLSLPTQSASISASPPKLTFVRTLHGPCGPVAAMALADGRCVSLSHNGAIWVWDLEGGTSAEVAAGDGSEIGSLSTASKGTVSFDERRIISASAGNIVARTFDI
;
A
#
# COMPACT_ATOMS: atom_id res chain seq x y z
N MET A 1 -41.50 70.62 -36.57
CA MET A 1 -40.50 69.87 -35.79
C MET A 1 -40.94 68.41 -35.71
N SER A 2 -40.04 67.52 -36.12
CA SER A 2 -40.22 66.09 -36.33
C SER A 2 -40.67 65.33 -35.07
N LYS A 3 -41.77 64.55 -35.19
CA LYS A 3 -42.05 63.42 -34.29
C LYS A 3 -42.46 62.22 -35.14
N ARG A 4 -41.69 61.14 -34.98
CA ARG A 4 -41.68 59.90 -35.75
C ARG A 4 -43.03 59.14 -35.63
N ASN A 5 -43.43 58.53 -36.75
CA ASN A 5 -44.55 57.59 -36.83
C ASN A 5 -44.24 56.30 -36.06
N LEU A 6 -45.13 55.91 -35.14
CA LEU A 6 -45.16 54.60 -34.52
C LEU A 6 -46.06 53.69 -35.37
N SER A 7 -45.48 52.62 -35.93
CA SER A 7 -46.23 51.53 -36.55
C SER A 7 -47.02 50.76 -35.49
N PRO A 8 -48.28 50.33 -35.76
CA PRO A 8 -49.04 49.50 -34.84
C PRO A 8 -48.41 48.10 -34.77
N GLY A 9 -48.03 47.68 -33.55
CA GLY A 9 -47.51 46.35 -33.29
C GLY A 9 -48.55 45.26 -33.59
N LEU A 10 -48.08 44.16 -34.16
CA LEU A 10 -48.86 42.95 -34.43
C LEU A 10 -49.41 42.39 -33.11
N LEU A 11 -50.73 42.22 -33.04
CA LEU A 11 -51.42 41.53 -31.95
C LEU A 11 -50.92 40.07 -31.85
N PRO A 12 -50.85 39.49 -30.64
CA PRO A 12 -50.43 38.09 -30.46
C PRO A 12 -51.44 37.14 -31.14
N PRO A 13 -50.99 35.99 -31.66
CA PRO A 13 -51.84 35.06 -32.38
C PRO A 13 -52.96 34.50 -31.51
N THR A 14 -54.14 34.39 -32.10
CA THR A 14 -55.35 33.86 -31.51
C THR A 14 -55.13 32.43 -30.97
N LYS A 15 -55.60 32.21 -29.74
CA LYS A 15 -55.60 30.93 -29.02
C LYS A 15 -56.31 29.88 -29.89
N ARG A 16 -55.56 28.88 -30.39
CA ARG A 16 -56.10 27.77 -31.19
C ARG A 16 -57.23 27.08 -30.40
N LEU A 17 -58.41 27.04 -30.99
CA LEU A 17 -59.54 26.23 -30.55
C LEU A 17 -59.11 24.76 -30.66
N HIS A 18 -59.09 24.04 -29.53
CA HIS A 18 -58.96 22.59 -29.54
C HIS A 18 -60.26 22.00 -30.11
N THR A 19 -60.22 21.53 -31.35
CA THR A 19 -61.29 20.73 -31.95
C THR A 19 -61.38 19.40 -31.21
N SER A 20 -62.51 19.20 -30.53
CA SER A 20 -62.92 17.93 -29.96
C SER A 20 -63.34 16.97 -31.06
N THR A 21 -62.45 16.06 -31.46
CA THR A 21 -62.81 14.92 -32.30
C THR A 21 -62.00 13.69 -31.89
N GLY A 22 -62.72 12.69 -31.35
CA GLY A 22 -62.23 11.33 -31.13
C GLY A 22 -62.11 10.94 -29.67
N HIS A 23 -63.09 10.19 -29.16
CA HIS A 23 -62.92 9.35 -27.98
C HIS A 23 -61.82 8.30 -28.24
N GLN A 24 -60.55 8.68 -28.06
CA GLN A 24 -59.53 7.73 -27.69
C GLN A 24 -59.74 7.46 -26.19
N ARG A 25 -60.20 6.26 -25.82
CA ARG A 25 -60.00 5.76 -24.45
C ARG A 25 -58.54 6.06 -24.09
N PRO A 26 -58.23 6.73 -22.96
CA PRO A 26 -56.85 6.76 -22.51
C PRO A 26 -56.53 5.28 -22.25
N THR A 27 -55.77 4.67 -23.15
CA THR A 27 -55.08 3.44 -22.81
C THR A 27 -54.10 3.88 -21.74
N ASN A 28 -54.52 3.79 -20.48
CA ASN A 28 -53.66 3.87 -19.33
C ASN A 28 -52.73 2.67 -19.47
N ARG A 29 -51.71 2.79 -20.34
CA ARG A 29 -50.61 1.86 -20.40
C ARG A 29 -50.00 1.92 -19.01
N LEU A 30 -50.26 0.87 -18.24
CA LEU A 30 -49.69 0.68 -16.92
C LEU A 30 -48.18 0.62 -17.11
N ASN A 31 -47.53 1.78 -16.99
CA ASN A 31 -46.09 1.86 -16.93
C ASN A 31 -45.70 1.62 -15.47
N PHE A 32 -44.55 0.99 -15.26
CA PHE A 32 -43.99 0.75 -13.92
C PHE A 32 -43.98 2.01 -13.06
N ASP A 33 -43.68 3.17 -13.68
CA ASP A 33 -43.67 4.49 -13.03
C ASP A 33 -45.03 4.96 -12.48
N ASN A 34 -46.15 4.47 -13.04
CA ASN A 34 -47.50 4.87 -12.63
C ASN A 34 -48.21 3.78 -11.79
N SER A 35 -47.61 2.61 -11.64
CA SER A 35 -48.26 1.42 -11.07
C SER A 35 -47.56 0.88 -9.81
N LEU A 36 -46.26 1.14 -9.64
CA LEU A 36 -45.50 0.70 -8.48
C LEU A 36 -44.98 1.87 -7.66
N TYR A 37 -44.96 1.69 -6.34
CA TYR A 37 -44.26 2.60 -5.44
C TYR A 37 -42.74 2.50 -5.62
N ASP A 38 -42.03 3.60 -5.37
CA ASP A 38 -40.57 3.68 -5.47
C ASP A 38 -39.86 2.53 -4.73
N GLU A 39 -40.34 2.13 -3.55
CA GLU A 39 -39.76 1.03 -2.76
C GLU A 39 -39.84 -0.34 -3.45
N LEU A 40 -40.91 -0.60 -4.20
CA LEU A 40 -41.06 -1.84 -4.97
C LEU A 40 -40.12 -1.82 -6.18
N ILE A 41 -39.97 -0.66 -6.82
CA ILE A 41 -39.02 -0.48 -7.93
C ILE A 41 -37.58 -0.65 -7.42
N LEU A 42 -37.24 -0.09 -6.26
CA LEU A 42 -35.93 -0.28 -5.63
C LEU A 42 -35.70 -1.75 -5.25
N CYS A 43 -36.73 -2.46 -4.78
CA CYS A 43 -36.66 -3.89 -4.51
C CYS A 43 -36.36 -4.67 -5.79
N ILE A 44 -37.05 -4.38 -6.91
CA ILE A 44 -36.78 -4.99 -8.22
C ILE A 44 -35.35 -4.68 -8.67
N PHE A 45 -34.94 -3.42 -8.59
CA PHE A 45 -33.59 -2.98 -8.97
C PHE A 45 -32.49 -3.62 -8.12
N SER A 46 -32.77 -3.99 -6.87
CA SER A 46 -31.81 -4.70 -6.02
C SER A 46 -31.41 -6.09 -6.52
N HIS A 47 -32.22 -6.68 -7.41
CA HIS A 47 -31.94 -7.97 -8.06
C HIS A 47 -31.21 -7.85 -9.41
N LEU A 48 -31.12 -6.64 -9.97
CA LEU A 48 -30.48 -6.39 -11.27
C LEU A 48 -28.95 -6.39 -11.19
N SER A 49 -28.30 -6.70 -12.31
CA SER A 49 -26.85 -6.54 -12.44
C SER A 49 -26.47 -5.05 -12.60
N TRP A 50 -25.19 -4.70 -12.38
CA TRP A 50 -24.73 -3.32 -12.61
C TRP A 50 -24.85 -2.89 -14.08
N ILE A 51 -24.87 -3.85 -15.02
CA ILE A 51 -25.05 -3.58 -16.46
C ILE A 51 -26.51 -3.16 -16.70
N ASP A 52 -27.45 -3.93 -16.16
CA ASP A 52 -28.88 -3.67 -16.32
C ASP A 52 -29.31 -2.40 -15.57
N LEU A 53 -28.72 -2.12 -14.41
CA LEU A 53 -28.93 -0.86 -13.69
C LEU A 53 -28.47 0.36 -14.51
N CYS A 54 -27.34 0.26 -15.20
CA CYS A 54 -26.88 1.32 -16.11
C CYS A 54 -27.82 1.46 -17.32
N ALA A 55 -28.34 0.36 -17.86
CA ALA A 55 -29.33 0.41 -18.93
C ALA A 55 -30.66 1.03 -18.46
N ALA A 56 -31.13 0.67 -17.26
CA ALA A 56 -32.32 1.22 -16.63
C ALA A 56 -32.24 2.74 -16.46
N GLN A 57 -31.05 3.29 -16.17
CA GLN A 57 -30.84 4.74 -16.09
C GLN A 57 -31.13 5.49 -17.40
N ALA A 58 -30.97 4.83 -18.56
CA ALA A 58 -31.22 5.45 -19.86
C ALA A 58 -32.71 5.49 -20.25
N THR A 59 -33.59 4.82 -19.48
CA THR A 59 -34.99 4.63 -19.87
C THR A 59 -35.90 5.80 -19.50
N SER A 60 -35.81 6.33 -18.27
CA SER A 60 -36.65 7.43 -17.77
C SER A 60 -35.91 8.25 -16.71
N ARG A 61 -36.35 9.49 -16.47
CA ARG A 61 -35.77 10.34 -15.40
C ARG A 61 -36.01 9.76 -14.00
N ASN A 62 -37.17 9.12 -13.79
CA ASN A 62 -37.49 8.49 -12.52
C ASN A 62 -36.63 7.24 -12.29
N TRP A 63 -36.48 6.41 -13.33
CA TRP A 63 -35.61 5.24 -13.30
C TRP A 63 -34.15 5.61 -13.13
N ALA A 64 -33.70 6.69 -13.76
CA ALA A 64 -32.36 7.25 -13.54
C ALA A 64 -32.15 7.59 -12.07
N ARG A 65 -33.08 8.31 -11.43
CA ARG A 65 -33.02 8.65 -10.01
C ARG A 65 -32.94 7.40 -9.12
N LEU A 66 -33.86 6.44 -9.31
CA LEU A 66 -33.94 5.23 -8.48
C LEU A 66 -32.77 4.27 -8.71
N ALA A 67 -32.30 4.12 -9.95
CA ALA A 67 -31.13 3.29 -10.27
C ALA A 67 -29.80 3.94 -9.84
N THR A 68 -29.81 5.22 -9.43
CA THR A 68 -28.67 5.88 -8.77
C THR A 68 -28.73 5.81 -7.24
N ASP A 69 -29.70 5.10 -6.66
CA ASP A 69 -29.82 5.00 -5.22
C ASP A 69 -28.58 4.38 -4.56
N ASN A 70 -28.12 5.01 -3.49
CA ASN A 70 -26.84 4.69 -2.87
C ASN A 70 -26.85 3.33 -2.15
N GLU A 71 -28.00 2.89 -1.63
CA GLU A 71 -28.11 1.61 -0.93
C GLU A 71 -28.14 0.42 -1.90
N ILE A 72 -28.71 0.59 -3.09
CA ILE A 72 -28.60 -0.42 -4.17
C ILE A 72 -27.12 -0.62 -4.54
N TRP A 73 -26.40 0.47 -4.83
CA TRP A 73 -24.98 0.39 -5.17
C TRP A 73 -24.14 -0.15 -4.01
N ARG A 74 -24.49 0.14 -2.76
CA ARG A 74 -23.87 -0.45 -1.57
C ARG A 74 -24.02 -1.96 -1.53
N LYS A 75 -25.26 -2.47 -1.65
CA LYS A 75 -25.54 -3.90 -1.64
C LYS A 75 -24.82 -4.62 -2.79
N LEU A 76 -24.88 -4.03 -3.99
CA LEU A 76 -24.21 -4.55 -5.18
C LEU A 76 -22.68 -4.59 -5.02
N TYR A 77 -22.10 -3.53 -4.45
CA TYR A 77 -20.68 -3.47 -4.13
C TYR A 77 -20.29 -4.59 -3.15
N LEU A 78 -21.01 -4.70 -2.03
CA LEU A 78 -20.72 -5.70 -0.99
C LEU A 78 -20.90 -7.13 -1.51
N ARG A 79 -21.86 -7.37 -2.41
CA ARG A 79 -22.06 -8.68 -3.07
C ARG A 79 -20.92 -9.01 -4.05
N THR A 80 -20.41 -8.02 -4.77
CA THR A 80 -19.43 -8.22 -5.86
C THR A 80 -17.97 -8.23 -5.38
N TYR A 81 -17.69 -7.47 -4.33
CA TYR A 81 -16.34 -7.22 -3.82
C TYR A 81 -16.16 -7.71 -2.37
N GLY A 82 -17.25 -8.07 -1.67
CA GLY A 82 -17.18 -8.52 -0.28
C GLY A 82 -17.01 -7.38 0.73
N ARG A 83 -17.08 -7.72 2.03
CA ARG A 83 -16.87 -6.78 3.14
C ARG A 83 -15.39 -6.46 3.39
N ALA A 84 -14.49 -7.37 3.01
CA ALA A 84 -13.06 -7.30 3.31
C ALA A 84 -12.26 -6.41 2.34
N ARG A 85 -12.79 -6.10 1.15
CA ARG A 85 -12.15 -5.21 0.17
C ARG A 85 -12.42 -3.75 0.46
N LEU A 86 -12.12 -3.29 1.67
CA LEU A 86 -12.10 -1.86 1.99
C LEU A 86 -10.69 -1.52 2.50
N ARG A 87 -9.67 -1.58 1.64
CA ARG A 87 -9.31 -0.55 0.67
C ARG A 87 -8.19 0.36 1.25
N GLY A 88 -6.95 -0.09 1.06
CA GLY A 88 -5.68 0.62 0.96
C GLY A 88 -5.43 1.82 1.87
N THR A 89 -5.86 1.78 3.14
CA THR A 89 -5.58 2.87 4.07
C THR A 89 -4.40 2.52 4.97
N ARG A 90 -3.17 2.77 4.49
CA ARG A 90 -2.07 3.08 5.41
C ARG A 90 -2.33 4.47 6.01
N GLY A 91 -3.14 4.51 7.07
CA GLY A 91 -3.42 5.72 7.86
C GLY A 91 -4.88 6.21 7.82
N PHE A 92 -5.27 6.98 8.85
CA PHE A 92 -6.62 7.51 9.05
C PHE A 92 -6.90 8.83 8.32
N VAL A 93 -6.02 9.27 7.43
CA VAL A 93 -6.12 10.58 6.78
C VAL A 93 -7.25 10.58 5.74
N GLY A 94 -8.40 11.12 6.13
CA GLY A 94 -9.51 11.45 5.21
C GLY A 94 -9.16 12.62 4.30
N ARG A 95 -9.55 12.60 3.02
CA ARG A 95 -9.42 13.71 2.05
C ARG A 95 -10.46 14.81 2.36
N PRO A 96 -10.15 16.10 2.10
CA PRO A 96 -11.08 17.21 2.38
C PRO A 96 -12.25 17.28 1.40
N ASP A 97 -12.23 16.46 0.34
CA ASP A 97 -13.24 16.39 -0.73
C ASP A 97 -14.54 15.69 -0.28
N GLY A 98 -14.67 15.29 1.00
CA GLY A 98 -15.84 14.58 1.53
C GLY A 98 -16.03 13.16 0.95
N ARG A 99 -15.01 12.63 0.26
CA ARG A 99 -15.03 11.34 -0.45
C ARG A 99 -14.14 10.29 0.23
N ASP A 100 -14.27 10.17 1.54
CA ASP A 100 -13.43 9.30 2.37
C ASP A 100 -13.78 7.82 2.27
N ILE A 101 -12.76 6.99 2.12
CA ILE A 101 -12.89 5.54 2.00
C ILE A 101 -12.31 4.88 3.27
N LYS A 102 -13.03 4.98 4.39
CA LYS A 102 -12.68 4.22 5.61
C LYS A 102 -13.09 2.74 5.46
N PRO A 103 -12.42 1.77 6.10
CA PRO A 103 -13.03 0.47 6.36
C PRO A 103 -14.39 0.70 7.05
N LEU A 104 -15.41 -0.06 6.66
CA LEU A 104 -16.75 0.08 7.26
C LEU A 104 -16.62 -0.12 8.78
N PRO A 105 -16.97 0.87 9.62
CA PRO A 105 -17.14 0.59 11.04
C PRO A 105 -18.29 -0.40 11.21
N GLY A 106 -18.20 -1.30 12.19
CA GLY A 106 -19.28 -2.24 12.55
C GLY A 106 -20.59 -1.55 12.94
N ARG A 107 -20.60 -0.22 13.10
CA ARG A 107 -21.76 0.63 13.32
C ARG A 107 -21.58 1.94 12.56
N ALA A 108 -22.41 2.19 11.54
CA ALA A 108 -22.32 3.39 10.71
C ALA A 108 -22.74 4.63 11.51
N LYS A 109 -21.85 5.62 11.65
CA LYS A 109 -22.25 6.99 11.98
C LYS A 109 -22.84 7.65 10.71
N PRO A 110 -23.89 8.47 10.83
CA PRO A 110 -24.66 8.98 9.69
C PRO A 110 -23.96 10.05 8.82
N GLU A 111 -22.76 10.53 9.19
CA GLU A 111 -22.14 11.70 8.53
C GLU A 111 -21.20 11.40 7.33
N ASP A 112 -20.78 10.15 7.09
CA ASP A 112 -19.94 9.80 5.94
C ASP A 112 -20.78 9.15 4.82
N ARG A 113 -21.54 9.94 4.04
CA ARG A 113 -22.27 9.45 2.85
C ARG A 113 -21.29 9.11 1.72
N LYS A 114 -20.70 7.91 1.79
CA LYS A 114 -19.89 7.33 0.70
C LYS A 114 -20.73 7.15 -0.55
N ASP A 115 -20.25 7.62 -1.69
CA ASP A 115 -20.83 7.35 -3.01
C ASP A 115 -20.44 5.93 -3.46
N TRP A 116 -21.34 4.96 -3.22
CA TRP A 116 -21.09 3.56 -3.55
C TRP A 116 -21.01 3.29 -5.05
N ARG A 117 -21.65 4.11 -5.87
CA ARG A 117 -21.54 4.01 -7.32
C ARG A 117 -20.14 4.38 -7.77
N GLN A 118 -19.60 5.48 -7.24
CA GLN A 118 -18.22 5.87 -7.52
C GLN A 118 -17.23 4.81 -7.02
N MET A 119 -17.45 4.27 -5.80
CA MET A 119 -16.65 3.16 -5.29
C MET A 119 -16.67 1.97 -6.26
N PHE A 120 -17.85 1.54 -6.71
CA PHE A 120 -17.98 0.43 -7.64
C PHE A 120 -17.21 0.69 -8.94
N ARG A 121 -17.27 1.92 -9.48
CA ARG A 121 -16.52 2.33 -10.68
C ARG A 121 -15.01 2.19 -10.47
N ILE A 122 -14.48 2.78 -9.39
CA ILE A 122 -13.05 2.68 -9.04
C ILE A 122 -12.63 1.22 -8.90
N SER A 123 -13.41 0.39 -8.20
CA SER A 123 -13.12 -1.04 -8.04
C SER A 123 -13.09 -1.79 -9.37
N THR A 124 -13.98 -1.43 -10.29
CA THR A 124 -14.02 -2.00 -11.63
C THR A 124 -12.80 -1.57 -12.46
N ASN A 125 -12.40 -0.30 -12.34
CA ASN A 125 -11.21 0.24 -12.98
C ASN A 125 -9.95 -0.50 -12.50
N TRP A 126 -9.80 -0.71 -11.19
CA TRP A 126 -8.75 -1.55 -10.63
C TRP A 126 -8.77 -2.99 -11.17
N ARG A 127 -9.93 -3.64 -11.17
CA ARG A 127 -10.07 -5.03 -11.67
C ARG A 127 -9.74 -5.16 -13.17
N ARG A 128 -9.89 -4.08 -13.93
CA ARG A 128 -9.61 -4.05 -15.38
C ARG A 128 -8.25 -3.43 -15.71
N GLY A 129 -7.51 -2.92 -14.72
CA GLY A 129 -6.29 -2.15 -14.93
C GLY A 129 -6.47 -0.81 -15.63
N ARG A 130 -7.71 -0.30 -15.74
CA ARG A 130 -7.99 0.97 -16.43
C ARG A 130 -7.64 2.15 -15.52
N CYS A 131 -6.70 2.99 -15.94
CA CYS A 131 -6.29 4.17 -15.21
C CYS A 131 -5.97 5.33 -16.16
N ASN A 132 -6.02 6.55 -15.62
CA ASN A 132 -5.42 7.72 -16.26
C ASN A 132 -3.97 7.87 -15.79
N VAL A 133 -3.06 8.20 -16.69
CA VAL A 133 -1.62 8.24 -16.43
C VAL A 133 -1.13 9.69 -16.46
N VAL A 134 -0.50 10.14 -15.39
CA VAL A 134 0.07 11.49 -15.25
C VAL A 134 1.55 11.36 -14.87
N ARG A 135 2.43 11.93 -15.69
CA ARG A 135 3.87 11.98 -15.39
C ARG A 135 4.14 13.16 -14.46
N LEU A 136 4.79 12.86 -13.36
CA LEU A 136 5.14 13.78 -12.29
C LEU A 136 6.61 14.17 -12.47
N ASN A 137 6.88 15.16 -13.33
CA ASN A 137 8.24 15.68 -13.49
C ASN A 137 8.66 16.34 -12.17
N LEU A 138 9.66 15.79 -11.49
CA LEU A 138 10.15 16.30 -10.20
C LEU A 138 11.66 16.51 -10.18
N LEU A 139 12.37 16.00 -11.18
CA LEU A 139 13.81 16.07 -11.22
C LEU A 139 14.21 16.53 -12.61
N THR A 140 14.88 17.67 -12.71
CA THR A 140 15.74 17.91 -13.87
C THR A 140 16.68 16.72 -13.93
N PRO A 141 16.70 15.92 -15.01
CA PRO A 141 17.68 14.87 -15.14
C PRO A 141 19.04 15.56 -15.13
N CYS A 142 19.80 15.44 -14.04
CA CYS A 142 21.21 15.77 -14.06
C CYS A 142 21.82 14.81 -15.09
N GLN A 143 22.06 15.29 -16.31
CA GLN A 143 22.50 14.51 -17.47
C GLN A 143 23.89 13.87 -17.30
N HIS A 144 24.49 13.93 -16.10
CA HIS A 144 25.91 13.62 -15.90
C HIS A 144 26.30 12.67 -14.77
N ASP A 145 25.37 12.10 -13.99
CA ASP A 145 25.76 11.15 -12.91
C ASP A 145 25.19 9.75 -13.15
N PHE A 146 25.88 8.96 -13.98
CA PHE A 146 25.58 7.55 -14.26
C PHE A 146 26.15 6.57 -13.22
N ASP A 147 26.85 7.05 -12.20
CA ASP A 147 27.72 6.18 -11.37
C ASP A 147 27.07 5.55 -10.14
N ARG A 148 25.83 5.91 -9.74
CA ARG A 148 25.14 5.25 -8.62
C ARG A 148 23.63 5.06 -8.86
N PRO A 149 23.06 3.89 -8.50
CA PRO A 149 21.62 3.69 -8.51
C PRO A 149 20.98 4.52 -7.40
N HIS A 150 20.12 5.46 -7.78
CA HIS A 150 19.38 6.30 -6.82
C HIS A 150 17.92 5.89 -6.78
N CYS A 151 17.38 5.79 -5.57
CA CYS A 151 15.99 5.44 -5.30
C CYS A 151 15.19 6.73 -5.06
N ILE A 152 13.90 6.71 -5.40
CA ILE A 152 12.97 7.75 -4.97
C ILE A 152 12.10 7.18 -3.87
N HIS A 153 12.18 7.72 -2.66
CA HIS A 153 11.26 7.35 -1.60
C HIS A 153 9.93 8.08 -1.81
N MET A 154 8.82 7.37 -1.65
CA MET A 154 7.48 7.91 -1.88
C MET A 154 6.56 7.57 -0.72
N LEU A 155 5.78 8.57 -0.30
CA LEU A 155 4.77 8.43 0.74
C LEU A 155 3.48 9.11 0.30
N LEU A 156 2.36 8.39 0.39
CA LEU A 156 1.04 8.91 0.06
C LEU A 156 0.32 9.31 1.34
N ALA A 157 -0.10 10.56 1.42
CA ALA A 157 -0.76 11.12 2.60
C ALA A 157 -2.08 11.79 2.18
N GLY A 158 -3.16 11.01 2.13
CA GLY A 158 -4.46 11.49 1.65
C GLY A 158 -4.40 11.93 0.19
N SER A 159 -4.54 13.24 -0.07
CA SER A 159 -4.40 13.84 -1.41
C SER A 159 -2.95 14.21 -1.74
N LEU A 160 -2.09 14.34 -0.74
CA LEU A 160 -0.70 14.75 -0.88
C LEU A 160 0.17 13.57 -1.32
N THR A 161 1.19 13.88 -2.11
CA THR A 161 2.26 12.95 -2.48
C THR A 161 3.57 13.54 -2.01
N ILE A 162 4.29 12.83 -1.14
CA ILE A 162 5.59 13.24 -0.63
C ILE A 162 6.64 12.37 -1.30
N THR A 163 7.65 12.99 -1.91
CA THR A 163 8.72 12.30 -2.63
C THR A 163 10.07 12.83 -2.18
N SER A 164 11.06 11.96 -2.13
CA SER A 164 12.44 12.35 -1.85
C SER A 164 13.44 11.50 -2.62
N SER A 165 14.57 12.09 -2.95
CA SER A 165 15.68 11.39 -3.60
C SER A 165 16.59 10.74 -2.56
N SER A 166 17.13 9.56 -2.87
CA SER A 166 18.19 8.93 -2.08
C SER A 166 19.59 9.39 -2.49
N LYS A 167 19.71 10.39 -3.38
CA LYS A 167 20.99 11.02 -3.75
C LYS A 167 21.65 11.65 -2.51
N PRO A 168 22.91 11.32 -2.18
CA PRO A 168 23.66 12.07 -1.19
C PRO A 168 23.72 13.56 -1.57
N SER A 169 23.48 14.42 -0.60
CA SER A 169 23.51 15.87 -0.75
C SER A 169 23.81 16.51 0.60
N GLU A 170 24.44 17.68 0.60
CA GLU A 170 24.59 18.50 1.80
C GLU A 170 23.23 18.97 2.35
N HIS A 171 22.25 19.17 1.47
CA HIS A 171 20.92 19.68 1.78
C HIS A 171 19.85 18.77 1.20
N PRO A 172 19.63 17.57 1.76
CA PRO A 172 18.62 16.65 1.26
C PRO A 172 17.23 17.28 1.43
N LYS A 173 16.40 17.16 0.40
CA LYS A 173 15.07 17.77 0.34
C LYS A 173 13.96 16.75 0.16
N ILE A 174 12.79 17.09 0.69
CA ILE A 174 11.52 16.42 0.39
C ILE A 174 10.67 17.35 -0.46
N ASP A 175 10.05 16.81 -1.51
CA ASP A 175 9.12 17.52 -2.36
C ASP A 175 7.69 17.02 -2.03
N ILE A 176 6.80 17.95 -1.68
CA ILE A 176 5.41 17.69 -1.30
C ILE A 176 4.52 18.26 -2.39
N ARG A 177 3.76 17.39 -3.06
CA ARG A 177 2.84 17.77 -4.14
C ARG A 177 1.39 17.64 -3.68
N GLY A 178 0.66 18.76 -3.79
CA GLY A 178 -0.78 18.81 -3.53
C GLY A 178 -1.65 18.49 -4.76
N PRO A 179 -2.97 18.37 -4.59
CA PRO A 179 -3.91 18.16 -5.71
C PRO A 179 -4.00 19.37 -6.65
N SER A 180 -3.67 20.58 -6.20
CA SER A 180 -3.66 21.80 -7.00
C SER A 180 -2.41 21.93 -7.90
N GLY A 181 -1.46 21.00 -7.83
CA GLY A 181 -0.21 21.06 -8.58
C GLY A 181 0.85 21.98 -7.97
N ASN A 182 0.60 22.55 -6.78
CA ASN A 182 1.62 23.28 -6.05
C ASN A 182 2.61 22.31 -5.42
N ASP A 183 3.89 22.51 -5.73
CA ASP A 183 5.01 21.75 -5.19
C ASP A 183 5.70 22.57 -4.10
N HIS A 184 5.88 21.96 -2.93
CA HIS A 184 6.55 22.55 -1.80
C HIS A 184 7.77 21.71 -1.45
N ALA A 185 8.96 22.29 -1.55
CA ALA A 185 10.21 21.65 -1.18
C ALA A 185 10.62 22.03 0.25
N VAL A 186 11.00 21.06 1.07
CA VAL A 186 11.45 21.27 2.45
C VAL A 186 12.79 20.60 2.69
N LEU A 187 13.70 21.36 3.31
CA LEU A 187 15.06 20.90 3.62
C LEU A 187 15.08 20.06 4.90
N CYS A 188 15.84 18.98 4.83
CA CYS A 188 16.02 18.00 5.90
C CYS A 188 17.49 17.95 6.32
N ASP A 189 18.02 19.09 6.74
CA ASP A 189 19.44 19.20 7.09
C ASP A 189 19.80 18.36 8.33
N SER A 190 20.94 17.69 8.23
CA SER A 190 21.60 17.00 9.34
C SER A 190 22.29 18.03 10.24
N ARG A 191 22.44 17.72 11.54
CA ARG A 191 23.28 18.55 12.41
C ARG A 191 24.78 18.29 12.21
N LEU A 192 25.11 17.16 11.60
CA LEU A 192 26.48 16.76 11.35
C LEU A 192 26.95 17.32 9.99
N PRO A 193 28.23 17.72 9.84
CA PRO A 193 28.77 18.22 8.58
C PRO A 193 29.00 17.06 7.59
N GLY A 194 28.57 17.20 6.33
CA GLY A 194 28.80 16.21 5.28
C GLY A 194 27.62 16.03 4.32
N GLU A 195 27.74 15.06 3.43
CA GLU A 195 26.66 14.67 2.51
C GLU A 195 25.82 13.54 3.10
N TYR A 196 24.50 13.69 3.03
CA TYR A 196 23.54 12.73 3.56
C TYR A 196 22.43 12.44 2.56
N SER A 197 21.82 11.28 2.69
CA SER A 197 20.67 10.90 1.89
C SER A 197 19.48 10.59 2.77
N ILE A 198 18.28 10.82 2.24
CA ILE A 198 17.05 10.34 2.87
C ILE A 198 16.96 8.84 2.59
N THR A 199 16.74 8.06 3.64
CA THR A 199 16.77 6.58 3.59
C THR A 199 15.40 5.94 3.78
N ALA A 200 14.50 6.60 4.49
CA ALA A 200 13.13 6.15 4.70
C ALA A 200 12.17 7.32 4.97
N LEU A 201 10.88 7.06 4.76
CA LEU A 201 9.77 7.95 5.10
C LEU A 201 8.69 7.12 5.82
N ALA A 202 8.02 7.69 6.82
CA ALA A 202 6.91 7.05 7.51
C ALA A 202 5.75 8.03 7.77
N LEU A 203 4.52 7.64 7.41
CA LEU A 203 3.31 8.41 7.71
C LEU A 203 2.78 8.04 9.09
N ASP A 204 2.25 9.03 9.80
CA ASP A 204 1.49 8.80 11.03
C ASP A 204 0.17 8.08 10.72
N GLN A 205 0.02 6.89 11.30
CA GLN A 205 -1.16 6.05 11.18
C GLN A 205 -2.12 6.21 12.37
N SER A 206 -1.92 7.19 13.25
CA SER A 206 -2.89 7.51 14.31
C SER A 206 -4.14 8.21 13.74
N PRO A 207 -5.30 8.13 14.41
CA PRO A 207 -6.47 8.91 14.04
C PRO A 207 -6.15 10.40 14.06
N PRO A 208 -6.48 11.19 13.02
CA PRO A 208 -6.20 12.61 13.01
C PRO A 208 -7.03 13.29 14.11
N ILE A 209 -6.36 13.67 15.21
CA ILE A 209 -6.96 14.47 16.29
C ILE A 209 -7.25 15.90 15.78
N SER A 210 -6.55 16.31 14.74
CA SER A 210 -6.62 17.64 14.12
C SER A 210 -6.47 17.49 12.59
N SER A 211 -6.81 18.51 11.81
CA SER A 211 -6.71 18.51 10.33
C SER A 211 -5.27 18.48 9.78
N TYR A 212 -4.32 18.01 10.60
CA TYR A 212 -2.91 17.91 10.28
C TYR A 212 -2.51 16.45 10.05
N ILE A 213 -1.56 16.29 9.15
CA ILE A 213 -0.88 15.04 8.87
C ILE A 213 0.52 15.15 9.48
N ARG A 214 0.96 14.09 10.16
CA ARG A 214 2.34 13.96 10.63
C ARG A 214 3.07 12.91 9.82
N PHE A 215 4.34 13.15 9.54
CA PHE A 215 5.20 12.17 8.89
C PHE A 215 6.63 12.33 9.39
N ALA A 216 7.39 11.24 9.39
CA ALA A 216 8.79 11.19 9.78
C ALA A 216 9.68 10.98 8.57
N VAL A 217 10.81 11.69 8.55
CA VAL A 217 11.88 11.59 7.53
C VAL A 217 13.14 11.12 8.22
N PHE A 218 13.82 10.13 7.63
CA PHE A 218 15.01 9.49 8.18
C PHE A 218 16.22 9.74 7.28
N LEU A 219 17.33 10.17 7.88
CA LEU A 219 18.60 10.41 7.19
C LEU A 219 19.53 9.20 7.29
N SER A 220 20.53 9.12 6.42
CA SER A 220 21.56 8.08 6.43
C SER A 220 22.37 8.03 7.73
N THR A 221 22.43 9.14 8.48
CA THR A 221 23.06 9.25 9.81
C THR A 221 22.29 8.56 10.93
N GLY A 222 21.04 8.16 10.69
CA GLY A 222 20.11 7.71 11.74
C GLY A 222 19.37 8.85 12.45
N GLU A 223 19.65 10.12 12.09
CA GLU A 223 18.81 11.25 12.49
C GLU A 223 17.42 11.13 11.87
N PHE A 224 16.40 11.57 12.61
CA PHE A 224 15.06 11.67 12.04
C PHE A 224 14.34 12.93 12.49
N THR A 225 13.50 13.42 11.58
CA THR A 225 12.68 14.62 11.81
C THR A 225 11.22 14.29 11.61
N VAL A 226 10.37 14.67 12.56
CA VAL A 226 8.91 14.58 12.42
C VAL A 226 8.37 15.93 11.99
N PHE A 227 7.68 15.94 10.86
CA PHE A 227 7.00 17.11 10.31
C PHE A 227 5.49 16.99 10.52
N GLN A 228 4.83 18.14 10.57
CA GLN A 228 3.38 18.27 10.64
C GLN A 228 2.89 19.26 9.58
N ILE A 229 2.00 18.82 8.70
CA ILE A 229 1.43 19.62 7.60
C ILE A 229 -0.09 19.70 7.71
N LEU A 230 -0.66 20.86 7.40
CA LEU A 230 -2.12 21.00 7.28
C LEU A 230 -2.60 20.30 6.01
N HIS A 231 -3.61 19.44 6.18
CA HIS A 231 -4.19 18.68 5.07
C HIS A 231 -4.96 19.56 4.07
N ASN A 232 -5.64 20.61 4.57
CA ASN A 232 -6.50 21.47 3.75
C ASN A 232 -5.73 22.58 3.02
N GLN A 233 -4.55 22.94 3.52
CA GLN A 233 -3.69 23.99 2.95
C GLN A 233 -2.22 23.59 3.16
N PRO A 234 -1.58 22.92 2.18
CA PRO A 234 -0.21 22.44 2.32
C PRO A 234 0.82 23.56 2.10
N ILE A 235 0.68 24.72 2.76
CA ILE A 235 1.49 25.91 2.47
C ILE A 235 2.94 25.75 2.97
N SER A 236 3.15 24.99 4.05
CA SER A 236 4.47 24.52 4.51
C SER A 236 4.35 23.49 5.63
N PRO A 237 5.16 22.42 5.67
CA PRO A 237 5.23 21.54 6.82
C PRO A 237 6.01 22.21 7.96
N THR A 238 5.44 22.13 9.16
CA THR A 238 6.08 22.57 10.41
C THR A 238 6.94 21.45 10.99
N ARG A 239 8.17 21.74 11.38
CA ARG A 239 9.06 20.78 12.06
C ARG A 239 8.65 20.67 13.53
N LYS A 240 8.29 19.47 13.99
CA LYS A 240 7.81 19.22 15.35
C LYS A 240 8.87 18.60 16.26
N LEU A 241 9.62 17.65 15.74
CA LEU A 241 10.59 16.88 16.53
C LEU A 241 11.82 16.61 15.68
N VAL A 242 13.01 16.71 16.28
CA VAL A 242 14.26 16.26 15.69
C VAL A 242 14.93 15.33 16.69
N TYR A 243 15.24 14.12 16.25
CA TYR A 243 16.03 13.17 17.00
C TYR A 243 17.41 13.07 16.38
N VAL A 244 18.43 13.20 17.22
CA VAL A 244 19.83 12.98 16.88
C VAL A 244 20.35 11.82 17.71
N PRO A 245 20.86 10.73 17.09
CA PRO A 245 21.41 9.62 17.83
C PRO A 245 22.66 10.05 18.59
N THR A 246 22.79 9.63 19.85
CA THR A 246 23.96 9.96 20.68
C THR A 246 25.24 9.25 20.23
N GLN A 247 25.10 8.10 19.57
CA GLN A 247 26.19 7.34 18.95
C GLN A 247 25.70 6.79 17.60
N GLN A 248 26.55 6.92 16.58
CA GLN A 248 26.33 6.27 15.29
C GLN A 248 26.82 4.83 15.38
N ASN A 249 25.89 3.89 15.28
CA ASN A 249 26.15 2.46 15.24
C ASN A 249 25.29 1.84 14.14
N ASP A 250 25.75 0.75 13.54
CA ASP A 250 25.02 0.05 12.46
C ASP A 250 23.61 -0.37 12.86
N ARG A 251 23.35 -0.53 14.16
CA ARG A 251 22.03 -0.86 14.73
C ARG A 251 21.00 0.28 14.64
N ILE A 252 21.45 1.50 14.38
CA ILE A 252 20.63 2.71 14.42
C ILE A 252 20.68 3.44 13.07
N SER A 253 21.73 3.23 12.29
CA SER A 253 21.95 3.87 10.99
C SER A 253 22.57 2.90 9.97
N PRO A 254 22.23 2.99 8.68
CA PRO A 254 21.10 3.74 8.12
C PRO A 254 19.76 3.02 8.37
N ILE A 255 18.67 3.79 8.39
CA ILE A 255 17.31 3.28 8.62
C ILE A 255 16.68 2.91 7.27
N ILE A 256 16.34 1.64 7.07
CA ILE A 256 15.78 1.15 5.80
C ILE A 256 14.25 1.17 5.77
N GLN A 257 13.61 1.07 6.94
CA GLN A 257 12.16 1.07 7.05
C GLN A 257 11.73 1.65 8.39
N ALA A 258 10.56 2.29 8.41
CA ALA A 258 9.95 2.77 9.64
C ALA A 258 8.42 2.68 9.55
N VAL A 259 7.78 2.51 10.71
CA VAL A 259 6.32 2.58 10.87
C VAL A 259 6.00 3.49 12.04
N TYR A 260 5.00 4.34 11.85
CA TYR A 260 4.68 5.40 12.79
C TYR A 260 3.18 5.42 13.10
N ASN A 261 2.84 5.41 14.39
CA ASN A 261 1.49 5.62 14.89
C ASN A 261 1.61 6.38 16.21
N HIS A 262 1.43 7.70 16.16
CA HIS A 262 1.74 8.57 17.29
C HIS A 262 1.05 8.11 18.60
N PRO A 263 1.77 8.03 19.73
CA PRO A 263 3.19 8.41 19.95
C PRO A 263 4.25 7.34 19.64
N LEU A 264 3.90 6.14 19.19
CA LEU A 264 4.85 5.07 18.92
C LEU A 264 5.52 5.22 17.54
N LEU A 265 6.86 5.25 17.51
CA LEU A 265 7.65 5.14 16.29
C LEU A 265 8.55 3.91 16.36
N VAL A 266 8.56 3.09 15.31
CA VAL A 266 9.44 1.94 15.19
C VAL A 266 10.28 2.05 13.92
N THR A 267 11.58 1.85 14.05
CA THR A 267 12.52 1.87 12.93
C THR A 267 13.23 0.52 12.79
N LEU A 268 13.65 0.21 11.57
CA LEU A 268 14.46 -0.95 11.23
C LEU A 268 15.71 -0.47 10.49
N SER A 269 16.89 -0.81 11.01
CA SER A 269 18.18 -0.48 10.41
C SER A 269 18.58 -1.47 9.32
N GLN A 270 19.58 -1.11 8.51
CA GLN A 270 20.18 -2.00 7.53
C GLN A 270 20.80 -3.26 8.15
N SER A 271 21.33 -3.17 9.38
CA SER A 271 21.84 -4.33 10.14
C SER A 271 20.73 -5.20 10.77
N PHE A 272 19.46 -4.97 10.39
CA PHE A 272 18.31 -5.70 10.88
C PHE A 272 18.05 -5.55 12.40
N ALA A 273 18.39 -4.37 12.94
CA ALA A 273 18.06 -3.99 14.31
C ALA A 273 16.80 -3.13 14.34
N LEU A 274 15.83 -3.53 15.17
CA LEU A 274 14.55 -2.87 15.35
C LEU A 274 14.62 -1.97 16.59
N CYS A 275 14.43 -0.67 16.42
CA CYS A 275 14.42 0.29 17.52
C CYS A 275 13.01 0.82 17.77
N ILE A 276 12.62 0.91 19.03
CA ILE A 276 11.33 1.43 19.48
C ILE A 276 11.54 2.79 20.14
N TYR A 277 10.77 3.77 19.71
CA TYR A 277 10.81 5.14 20.19
C TYR A 277 9.44 5.55 20.71
N ASP A 278 9.45 6.21 21.86
CA ASP A 278 8.31 6.88 22.44
C ASP A 278 8.41 8.39 22.15
N LEU A 279 7.41 8.91 21.44
CA LEU A 279 7.29 10.31 21.03
C LEU A 279 6.15 11.02 21.78
N SER A 280 5.74 10.52 22.94
CA SER A 280 4.70 11.14 23.78
C SER A 280 5.15 12.48 24.37
N SER A 281 6.45 12.64 24.58
CA SER A 281 7.08 13.90 25.01
C SER A 281 7.65 14.68 23.82
N ASP A 282 8.03 15.94 24.06
CA ASP A 282 8.73 16.78 23.06
C ASP A 282 10.13 16.27 22.70
N ILE A 283 10.61 15.21 23.36
CA ILE A 283 11.89 14.55 23.08
C ILE A 283 11.61 13.10 22.68
N ALA A 284 12.28 12.64 21.62
CA ALA A 284 12.19 11.25 21.20
C ALA A 284 13.00 10.37 22.16
N ARG A 285 12.32 9.49 22.91
CA ARG A 285 12.98 8.55 23.83
C ARG A 285 13.03 7.17 23.21
N ARG A 286 14.23 6.66 22.95
CA ARG A 286 14.42 5.26 22.56
C ARG A 286 14.21 4.36 23.77
N THR A 287 13.25 3.43 23.69
CA THR A 287 12.90 2.55 24.81
C THR A 287 13.58 1.19 24.70
N GLN A 288 13.63 0.61 23.49
CA GLN A 288 14.19 -0.73 23.26
C GLN A 288 14.90 -0.82 21.90
N THR A 289 15.88 -1.72 21.83
CA THR A 289 16.53 -2.15 20.59
C THR A 289 16.55 -3.67 20.55
N LEU A 290 15.94 -4.26 19.52
CA LEU A 290 15.82 -5.69 19.29
C LEU A 290 16.63 -6.08 18.06
N THR A 291 17.20 -7.28 18.05
CA THR A 291 17.99 -7.82 16.93
C THR A 291 17.60 -9.26 16.64
N SER A 292 17.68 -9.69 15.39
CA SER A 292 17.45 -11.09 14.98
C SER A 292 18.65 -11.63 14.22
N PHE A 293 19.02 -12.88 14.50
CA PHE A 293 20.08 -13.60 13.78
C PHE A 293 19.54 -14.45 12.62
N THR A 294 18.22 -14.56 12.49
CA THR A 294 17.57 -15.47 11.53
C THR A 294 16.60 -14.75 10.59
N SER A 295 16.70 -13.42 10.55
CA SER A 295 15.85 -12.56 9.74
C SER A 295 16.73 -11.71 8.83
N PHE A 296 16.39 -11.70 7.55
CA PHE A 296 17.19 -11.05 6.52
C PHE A 296 16.30 -10.14 5.65
N PRO A 297 16.87 -9.10 5.02
CA PRO A 297 16.19 -8.34 3.99
C PRO A 297 15.98 -9.19 2.73
N PRO A 298 14.99 -8.87 1.87
CA PRO A 298 14.00 -7.80 2.01
C PRO A 298 13.00 -8.06 3.13
N SER A 299 12.45 -6.98 3.69
CA SER A 299 11.53 -7.01 4.83
C SER A 299 10.42 -5.98 4.71
N SER A 300 9.31 -6.22 5.42
CA SER A 300 8.19 -5.29 5.48
C SER A 300 7.56 -5.23 6.87
N LEU A 301 7.20 -4.01 7.30
CA LEU A 301 6.63 -3.69 8.60
C LEU A 301 5.21 -3.16 8.45
N VAL A 302 4.31 -3.64 9.31
CA VAL A 302 2.95 -3.14 9.46
C VAL A 302 2.63 -2.94 10.92
N LEU A 303 2.19 -1.73 11.27
CA LEU A 303 1.78 -1.37 12.62
C LEU A 303 0.25 -1.26 12.68
N SER A 304 -0.33 -1.77 13.75
CA SER A 304 -1.76 -1.68 14.02
C SER A 304 -1.99 -1.39 15.50
N THR A 305 -3.16 -0.83 15.83
CA THR A 305 -3.55 -0.48 17.20
C THR A 305 -4.81 -1.26 17.61
N PRO A 306 -4.67 -2.53 18.05
CA PRO A 306 -5.81 -3.32 18.52
C PRO A 306 -6.62 -2.65 19.64
N THR A 307 -5.94 -1.93 20.52
CA THR A 307 -6.54 -1.11 21.58
C THR A 307 -5.83 0.24 21.64
N SER A 308 -6.33 1.17 22.46
CA SER A 308 -5.70 2.49 22.66
C SER A 308 -4.34 2.42 23.37
N THR A 309 -4.03 1.31 24.06
CA THR A 309 -2.81 1.14 24.84
C THR A 309 -1.90 0.04 24.32
N THR A 310 -2.36 -0.75 23.35
CA THR A 310 -1.57 -1.86 22.79
C THR A 310 -1.37 -1.65 21.31
N TYR A 311 -0.11 -1.74 20.89
CA TYR A 311 0.27 -1.76 19.49
C TYR A 311 0.65 -3.17 19.09
N LYS A 312 0.28 -3.54 17.88
CA LYS A 312 0.66 -4.80 17.25
C LYS A 312 1.49 -4.50 16.02
N LEU A 313 2.75 -4.89 16.07
CA LEU A 313 3.69 -4.80 14.96
C LEU A 313 3.84 -6.17 14.31
N VAL A 314 3.68 -6.23 13.00
CA VAL A 314 3.95 -7.42 12.19
C VAL A 314 5.13 -7.12 11.26
N LEU A 315 6.17 -7.92 11.37
CA LEU A 315 7.36 -7.88 10.53
C LEU A 315 7.40 -9.14 9.67
N ALA A 316 7.43 -9.00 8.34
CA ALA A 316 7.71 -10.08 7.40
C ALA A 316 9.12 -9.94 6.83
N TYR A 317 9.81 -11.04 6.62
CA TYR A 317 11.23 -11.05 6.24
C TYR A 317 11.63 -12.33 5.52
N SER A 318 12.73 -12.26 4.77
CA SER A 318 13.31 -13.42 4.10
C SER A 318 14.11 -14.27 5.09
N ILE A 319 14.14 -15.58 4.85
CA ILE A 319 14.87 -16.56 5.66
C ILE A 319 15.63 -17.51 4.73
N PRO A 320 16.98 -17.59 4.82
CA PRO A 320 17.75 -18.56 4.07
C PRO A 320 17.49 -19.97 4.62
N VAL A 321 17.33 -20.92 3.70
CA VAL A 321 17.09 -22.33 3.94
C VAL A 321 18.17 -23.13 3.20
N TYR A 322 18.91 -23.94 3.93
CA TYR A 322 19.94 -24.82 3.36
C TYR A 322 19.33 -25.82 2.36
N PRO A 323 20.01 -26.19 1.26
CA PRO A 323 21.35 -25.77 0.84
C PRO A 323 21.41 -24.47 0.02
N SER A 324 20.35 -24.09 -0.70
CA SER A 324 20.34 -22.92 -1.59
C SER A 324 18.91 -22.47 -1.89
N HIS A 325 18.16 -22.14 -0.84
CA HIS A 325 16.76 -21.75 -0.94
C HIS A 325 16.44 -20.58 -0.03
N TRP A 326 15.45 -19.76 -0.40
CA TRP A 326 14.88 -18.74 0.46
C TRP A 326 13.40 -19.00 0.73
N SER A 327 13.03 -18.82 1.99
CA SER A 327 11.65 -18.85 2.45
C SER A 327 11.28 -17.51 3.09
N VAL A 328 10.05 -17.42 3.59
CA VAL A 328 9.55 -16.23 4.27
C VAL A 328 9.16 -16.54 5.71
N GLY A 329 9.45 -15.60 6.61
CA GLY A 329 9.02 -15.61 7.99
C GLY A 329 8.19 -14.38 8.34
N ALA A 330 7.44 -14.50 9.42
CA ALA A 330 6.72 -13.39 10.03
C ALA A 330 6.85 -13.42 11.55
N THR A 331 7.07 -12.25 12.14
CA THR A 331 7.13 -12.02 13.58
C THR A 331 6.06 -11.01 13.98
N GLU A 332 5.28 -11.36 14.98
CA GLU A 332 4.37 -10.46 15.68
C GLU A 332 5.04 -9.98 16.97
N LEU A 333 5.05 -8.66 17.18
CA LEU A 333 5.39 -8.05 18.46
C LEU A 333 4.18 -7.29 19.00
N ILE A 334 3.86 -7.53 20.26
CA ILE A 334 2.87 -6.74 21.00
C ILE A 334 3.62 -5.77 21.89
N ILE A 335 3.35 -4.47 21.73
CA ILE A 335 3.97 -3.38 22.45
C ILE A 335 2.90 -2.71 23.32
N SER A 336 3.17 -2.56 24.61
CA SER A 336 2.29 -1.86 25.53
C SER A 336 2.73 -0.42 25.69
N ALA A 337 1.76 0.50 25.60
CA ALA A 337 1.86 1.84 26.13
C ALA A 337 1.68 1.80 27.64
N ALA A 338 2.57 2.45 28.38
CA ALA A 338 2.36 2.68 29.79
C ALA A 338 1.18 3.64 29.97
N GLN A 339 0.17 3.24 30.78
CA GLN A 339 -0.77 4.20 31.33
C GLN A 339 -0.22 4.69 32.66
N ALA A 340 -0.10 6.00 32.83
CA ALA A 340 -0.03 6.62 34.15
C ALA A 340 -1.38 6.41 34.85
N SER A 341 -1.57 5.24 35.49
CA SER A 341 -2.62 5.00 36.47
C SER A 341 -2.03 5.28 37.85
N PRO A 342 -2.48 6.31 38.58
CA PRO A 342 -1.96 6.61 39.93
C PRO A 342 -2.44 5.64 41.02
N LEU A 343 -3.24 4.60 40.73
CA LEU A 343 -4.09 3.95 41.74
C LEU A 343 -4.18 2.42 41.73
N SER A 344 -3.28 1.69 41.05
CA SER A 344 -3.27 0.22 41.14
C SER A 344 -1.96 -0.29 41.77
N PRO A 345 -2.00 -1.04 42.89
CA PRO A 345 -0.81 -1.65 43.45
C PRO A 345 -0.27 -2.74 42.52
N PRO A 346 1.05 -2.99 42.51
CA PRO A 346 1.66 -3.95 41.60
C PRO A 346 1.20 -5.36 41.95
N ALA A 347 0.63 -6.07 40.97
CA ALA A 347 0.38 -7.49 41.06
C ALA A 347 1.73 -8.23 41.12
N LEU A 348 1.90 -9.04 42.15
CA LEU A 348 3.05 -9.93 42.35
C LEU A 348 3.15 -10.92 41.18
N SER A 349 4.19 -10.78 40.36
CA SER A 349 4.65 -11.84 39.47
C SER A 349 6.18 -11.95 39.46
N SER A 350 6.65 -13.08 40.01
CA SER A 350 7.85 -13.85 39.66
C SER A 350 9.24 -13.26 39.97
N PHE A 351 9.83 -13.81 41.05
CA PHE A 351 11.24 -13.90 41.46
C PHE A 351 12.31 -13.46 40.45
N SER A 352 12.83 -12.25 40.64
CA SER A 352 14.23 -11.88 40.41
C SER A 352 14.55 -10.69 41.34
N GLU A 353 15.04 -11.00 42.54
CA GLU A 353 15.67 -10.00 43.40
C GLU A 353 17.00 -9.62 42.77
N HIS A 354 17.04 -8.48 42.06
CA HIS A 354 18.15 -7.54 41.98
C HIS A 354 17.92 -6.61 40.77
N LEU A 355 17.19 -5.51 40.97
CA LEU A 355 17.39 -4.17 40.36
C LEU A 355 16.25 -3.26 40.84
N LYS A 356 16.56 -2.42 41.83
CA LYS A 356 15.68 -1.35 42.34
C LYS A 356 15.66 -0.18 41.35
N HIS A 357 14.74 -0.12 40.38
CA HIS A 357 14.21 1.10 39.74
C HIS A 357 12.93 0.77 38.96
N PRO A 358 11.80 1.49 39.11
CA PRO A 358 10.59 1.19 38.35
C PRO A 358 10.70 1.78 36.93
N ILE A 359 11.01 0.96 35.93
CA ILE A 359 10.96 1.33 34.50
C ILE A 359 9.54 1.04 33.96
N ALA A 360 8.51 1.53 34.65
CA ALA A 360 7.11 1.26 34.30
C ALA A 360 6.52 2.26 33.29
N ASP A 361 7.26 3.32 32.92
CA ASP A 361 6.73 4.44 32.12
C ASP A 361 7.06 4.38 30.62
N ALA A 362 7.69 3.31 30.13
CA ALA A 362 8.20 3.25 28.76
C ALA A 362 7.42 2.28 27.87
N MET A 363 7.17 2.67 26.61
CA MET A 363 6.69 1.78 25.55
C MET A 363 7.59 0.54 25.42
N THR A 364 7.09 -0.64 25.79
CA THR A 364 7.88 -1.88 25.85
C THR A 364 7.18 -3.05 25.17
N VAL A 365 7.97 -3.95 24.58
CA VAL A 365 7.48 -5.19 23.99
C VAL A 365 7.12 -6.17 25.11
N ILE A 366 5.86 -6.58 25.14
CA ILE A 366 5.32 -7.53 26.12
C ILE A 366 5.25 -8.96 25.59
N SER A 367 5.22 -9.14 24.27
CA SER A 367 5.19 -10.47 23.67
C SER A 367 5.76 -10.47 22.26
N THR A 368 6.45 -11.56 21.92
CA THR A 368 6.98 -11.83 20.58
C THR A 368 6.58 -13.23 20.14
N ARG A 369 6.01 -13.38 18.94
CA ARG A 369 5.64 -14.67 18.35
C ARG A 369 6.14 -14.74 16.92
N THR A 370 6.76 -15.85 16.54
CA THR A 370 7.34 -16.02 15.20
C THR A 370 6.75 -17.23 14.49
N THR A 371 6.64 -17.17 13.17
CA THR A 371 6.22 -18.28 12.32
C THR A 371 7.00 -18.23 11.01
N ARG A 372 7.19 -19.39 10.38
CA ARG A 372 7.89 -19.53 9.09
C ARG A 372 7.01 -20.31 8.11
N ALA A 373 7.20 -20.07 6.82
CA ALA A 373 6.48 -20.79 5.77
C ALA A 373 6.96 -22.24 5.62
N LEU A 374 8.26 -22.47 5.84
CA LEU A 374 8.89 -23.77 5.88
C LEU A 374 9.07 -24.18 7.34
N ASP A 375 8.28 -25.17 7.75
CA ASP A 375 8.40 -25.85 9.03
C ASP A 375 8.86 -27.27 8.73
N VAL A 376 10.16 -27.54 8.89
CA VAL A 376 10.70 -28.90 8.72
C VAL A 376 10.34 -29.66 9.99
N PRO A 377 9.42 -30.65 9.95
CA PRO A 377 9.03 -31.36 11.15
C PRO A 377 10.23 -32.07 11.76
N SER A 378 10.40 -31.96 13.07
CA SER A 378 11.38 -32.75 13.79
C SER A 378 10.89 -34.20 13.98
N GLY A 379 11.80 -35.17 13.94
CA GLY A 379 11.51 -36.58 14.19
C GLY A 379 11.03 -37.35 12.94
N TRP A 380 10.20 -38.38 13.17
CA TRP A 380 9.71 -39.26 12.11
C TRP A 380 8.58 -38.59 11.31
N ILE A 381 8.70 -38.68 9.99
CA ILE A 381 7.81 -37.99 9.03
C ILE A 381 6.96 -39.07 8.36
N ASP A 382 5.64 -38.94 8.45
CA ASP A 382 4.71 -39.79 7.71
C ASP A 382 4.64 -39.40 6.23
N GLU A 383 4.01 -40.23 5.40
CA GLU A 383 3.91 -40.00 3.96
C GLU A 383 3.20 -38.67 3.62
N TYR A 384 2.21 -38.28 4.44
CA TYR A 384 1.45 -37.04 4.24
C TYR A 384 2.34 -35.79 4.45
N LYS A 385 3.08 -35.73 5.57
CA LYS A 385 4.03 -34.65 5.85
C LYS A 385 5.15 -34.63 4.81
N LEU A 386 5.63 -35.80 4.37
CA LEU A 386 6.65 -35.90 3.35
C LEU A 386 6.17 -35.33 2.01
N ARG A 387 4.90 -35.60 1.64
CA ARG A 387 4.26 -34.99 0.47
C ARG A 387 4.18 -33.46 0.59
N LEU A 388 3.71 -32.94 1.73
CA LEU A 388 3.65 -31.49 1.97
C LEU A 388 5.04 -30.83 1.87
N MET A 389 6.07 -31.49 2.41
CA MET A 389 7.45 -31.04 2.28
C MET A 389 7.92 -31.04 0.82
N ARG A 390 7.62 -32.08 0.02
CA ARG A 390 7.93 -32.10 -1.41
C ARG A 390 7.24 -30.96 -2.15
N GLU A 391 5.97 -30.70 -1.85
CA GLU A 391 5.23 -29.57 -2.44
C GLU A 391 5.87 -28.22 -2.04
N GLN A 392 6.33 -28.05 -0.80
CA GLN A 392 7.10 -26.87 -0.37
C GLN A 392 8.42 -26.75 -1.13
N TRP A 393 9.16 -27.84 -1.25
CA TRP A 393 10.45 -27.90 -1.94
C TRP A 393 10.35 -27.69 -3.46
N ASN A 394 9.18 -27.94 -4.06
CA ASN A 394 8.92 -27.62 -5.46
C ASN A 394 8.67 -26.13 -5.70
N ARG A 395 8.44 -25.34 -4.64
CA ARG A 395 8.25 -23.88 -4.69
C ARG A 395 9.54 -23.16 -4.30
N LYS A 396 10.67 -23.67 -4.76
CA LYS A 396 11.97 -23.09 -4.46
C LYS A 396 12.14 -21.70 -5.06
N VAL A 397 12.71 -20.84 -4.25
CA VAL A 397 13.17 -19.50 -4.60
C VAL A 397 14.67 -19.48 -4.37
N SER A 398 15.44 -19.15 -5.41
CA SER A 398 16.91 -19.04 -5.38
C SER A 398 17.39 -17.74 -4.76
N GLN A 399 16.69 -16.65 -5.04
CA GLN A 399 16.94 -15.30 -4.53
C GLN A 399 15.61 -14.55 -4.37
N VAL A 400 15.57 -13.57 -3.49
CA VAL A 400 14.35 -12.83 -3.14
C VAL A 400 14.55 -11.36 -3.48
N SER A 401 13.75 -10.84 -4.40
CA SER A 401 13.80 -9.43 -4.79
C SER A 401 13.07 -8.54 -3.80
N ASP A 402 11.87 -8.94 -3.36
CA ASP A 402 11.07 -8.20 -2.37
C ASP A 402 10.16 -9.11 -1.53
N THR A 403 9.81 -8.67 -0.33
CA THR A 403 8.89 -9.34 0.60
C THR A 403 7.99 -8.30 1.27
N GLN A 404 6.67 -8.44 1.10
CA GLN A 404 5.70 -7.47 1.62
C GLN A 404 4.61 -8.13 2.47
N THR A 405 4.09 -7.39 3.46
CA THR A 405 2.97 -7.81 4.31
C THR A 405 1.99 -6.67 4.55
N ASP A 406 0.72 -7.03 4.78
CA ASP A 406 -0.35 -6.14 5.25
C ASP A 406 -0.85 -6.55 6.65
N GLY A 407 -0.15 -7.49 7.29
CA GLY A 407 -0.52 -8.08 8.58
C GLY A 407 -1.41 -9.32 8.49
N LYS A 408 -2.00 -9.61 7.32
CA LYS A 408 -2.83 -10.80 7.04
C LYS A 408 -2.27 -11.66 5.92
N TRP A 409 -1.72 -11.03 4.89
CA TRP A 409 -1.12 -11.64 3.73
C TRP A 409 0.37 -11.33 3.71
N VAL A 410 1.16 -12.29 3.25
CA VAL A 410 2.59 -12.12 2.99
C VAL A 410 2.86 -12.55 1.56
N VAL A 411 3.54 -11.70 0.79
CA VAL A 411 3.91 -11.96 -0.60
C VAL A 411 5.43 -11.99 -0.71
N LEU A 412 5.94 -13.05 -1.34
CA LEU A 412 7.36 -13.26 -1.63
C LEU A 412 7.57 -13.18 -3.15
N ALA A 413 8.40 -12.24 -3.59
CA ALA A 413 8.83 -12.14 -4.98
C ALA A 413 10.19 -12.81 -5.18
N PRO A 414 10.30 -13.78 -6.10
CA PRO A 414 11.59 -14.32 -6.49
C PRO A 414 12.36 -13.31 -7.34
N GLU A 415 13.68 -13.35 -7.22
CA GLU A 415 14.62 -12.69 -8.12
C GLU A 415 15.15 -13.71 -9.14
N ASP A 416 15.27 -13.30 -10.41
CA ASP A 416 15.76 -14.17 -11.46
C ASP A 416 17.29 -14.34 -11.33
N PRO A 417 17.82 -15.57 -11.46
CA PRO A 417 19.24 -15.85 -11.25
C PRO A 417 20.17 -15.29 -12.35
N SER A 418 19.68 -14.47 -13.28
CA SER A 418 20.45 -14.00 -14.44
C SER A 418 21.43 -12.84 -14.16
N ASP A 419 21.39 -12.23 -12.98
CA ASP A 419 22.18 -11.02 -12.65
C ASP A 419 23.35 -11.25 -11.68
N GLN A 420 24.12 -12.33 -11.88
CA GLN A 420 25.47 -12.43 -11.29
C GLN A 420 26.52 -12.79 -12.33
N SER A 421 26.98 -11.78 -13.08
CA SER A 421 28.38 -11.74 -13.49
C SER A 421 29.23 -11.49 -12.23
N ASN A 422 29.75 -12.57 -11.62
CA ASN A 422 30.79 -12.49 -10.59
C ASN A 422 31.98 -11.64 -11.08
N PRO A 423 32.42 -10.60 -10.34
CA PRO A 423 33.81 -10.20 -10.36
C PRO A 423 34.58 -11.09 -9.37
N SER A 424 35.67 -11.73 -9.83
CA SER A 424 36.48 -12.77 -9.16
C SER A 424 35.77 -14.14 -9.13
N TRP A 425 36.29 -15.26 -9.63
CA TRP A 425 37.64 -15.75 -9.79
C TRP A 425 37.78 -16.45 -11.16
N ARG A 426 38.59 -15.91 -12.07
CA ARG A 426 39.01 -16.65 -13.27
C ARG A 426 40.19 -17.54 -12.89
N SER A 427 39.90 -18.77 -12.51
CA SER A 427 40.88 -19.85 -12.63
C SER A 427 40.94 -20.25 -14.11
N ASN A 428 42.10 -19.98 -14.72
CA ASN A 428 42.48 -20.47 -16.04
C ASN A 428 42.36 -21.99 -16.07
N THR A 429 41.41 -22.52 -16.85
CA THR A 429 41.49 -23.88 -17.38
C THR A 429 41.01 -23.88 -18.81
N HIS A 430 41.97 -24.02 -19.71
CA HIS A 430 41.75 -24.37 -21.11
C HIS A 430 40.94 -25.69 -21.19
N SER A 431 39.84 -25.69 -21.93
CA SER A 431 39.35 -26.91 -22.58
C SER A 431 38.57 -26.56 -23.85
N THR A 432 39.22 -26.89 -24.95
CA THR A 432 38.73 -27.42 -26.24
C THR A 432 37.27 -27.24 -26.63
N SER A 433 37.12 -26.55 -27.76
CA SER A 433 35.98 -26.52 -28.68
C SER A 433 35.38 -27.89 -28.99
N SER A 434 34.06 -28.01 -28.83
CA SER A 434 33.25 -28.93 -29.63
C SER A 434 31.95 -28.24 -30.04
N SER A 435 31.80 -28.12 -31.36
CA SER A 435 30.64 -27.63 -32.09
C SER A 435 29.51 -28.66 -32.08
N SER A 436 28.27 -28.27 -31.78
CA SER A 436 27.09 -28.85 -32.45
C SER A 436 25.77 -28.12 -32.16
N SER A 437 25.05 -27.93 -33.26
CA SER A 437 23.59 -27.80 -33.45
C SER A 437 22.85 -26.60 -32.84
N ASP A 438 22.66 -25.59 -33.69
CA ASP A 438 21.62 -24.58 -33.61
C ASP A 438 20.22 -25.20 -33.68
N SER A 439 19.39 -24.86 -32.70
CA SER A 439 17.93 -24.96 -32.76
C SER A 439 17.34 -23.59 -32.40
N PRO A 440 16.47 -22.97 -33.21
CA PRO A 440 16.01 -21.60 -32.98
C PRO A 440 14.82 -21.62 -32.00
N THR A 441 15.09 -21.90 -30.73
CA THR A 441 14.16 -21.51 -29.66
C THR A 441 14.56 -20.11 -29.24
N SER A 442 13.78 -19.10 -29.64
CA SER A 442 13.89 -17.73 -29.18
C SER A 442 13.79 -17.69 -27.65
N LYS A 443 14.94 -17.73 -26.97
CA LYS A 443 15.04 -17.46 -25.54
C LYS A 443 14.53 -16.03 -25.35
N LEU A 444 13.31 -15.87 -24.84
CA LEU A 444 12.84 -14.57 -24.37
C LEU A 444 13.90 -14.03 -23.41
N GLY A 445 14.39 -12.82 -23.65
CA GLY A 445 15.41 -12.20 -22.78
C GLY A 445 14.94 -12.15 -21.31
N PRO A 446 15.88 -12.03 -20.34
CA PRO A 446 15.58 -12.08 -18.90
C PRO A 446 14.54 -11.04 -18.45
N LEU A 447 14.40 -9.93 -19.18
CA LEU A 447 13.39 -8.89 -18.93
C LEU A 447 11.96 -9.28 -19.34
N ARG A 448 11.76 -10.45 -19.94
CA ARG A 448 10.46 -10.98 -20.39
C ARG A 448 10.19 -12.41 -19.89
N SER A 449 10.93 -12.87 -18.89
CA SER A 449 10.62 -14.12 -18.18
C SER A 449 9.29 -13.97 -17.42
N PRO A 450 8.40 -14.97 -17.44
CA PRO A 450 7.23 -14.96 -16.58
C PRO A 450 7.71 -15.10 -15.12
N THR A 451 7.50 -14.08 -14.30
CA THR A 451 7.79 -14.16 -12.86
C THR A 451 6.54 -14.59 -12.11
N SER A 452 6.73 -15.37 -11.04
CA SER A 452 5.61 -15.91 -10.28
C SER A 452 5.79 -15.61 -8.80
N LEU A 453 4.88 -14.83 -8.22
CA LEU A 453 4.95 -14.46 -6.80
C LEU A 453 4.30 -15.55 -5.95
N GLN A 454 4.79 -15.73 -4.72
CA GLN A 454 4.20 -16.67 -3.79
C GLN A 454 3.35 -15.94 -2.75
N LEU A 455 2.08 -16.34 -2.61
CA LEU A 455 1.15 -15.77 -1.64
C LEU A 455 0.98 -16.69 -0.44
N TYR A 456 1.17 -16.13 0.76
CA TYR A 456 1.01 -16.79 2.04
C TYR A 456 -0.05 -16.07 2.89
N ARG A 457 -0.84 -16.84 3.63
CA ARG A 457 -1.77 -16.33 4.64
C ARG A 457 -1.13 -16.42 6.01
N LEU A 458 -1.07 -15.27 6.68
CA LEU A 458 -0.60 -15.14 8.04
C LEU A 458 -1.79 -15.22 9.00
N SER A 459 -1.76 -16.23 9.86
CA SER A 459 -2.75 -16.42 10.94
C SER A 459 -2.09 -16.15 12.27
N LEU A 460 -2.53 -15.08 12.95
CA LEU A 460 -2.07 -14.67 14.27
C LEU A 460 -3.25 -14.70 15.24
N PRO A 461 -3.63 -15.89 15.76
CA PRO A 461 -4.73 -16.02 16.70
C PRO A 461 -4.47 -15.18 17.96
N THR A 462 -5.52 -14.60 18.54
CA THR A 462 -5.44 -13.80 19.77
C THR A 462 -4.79 -14.61 20.89
N GLN A 463 -3.93 -13.96 21.68
CA GLN A 463 -3.31 -14.61 22.83
C GLN A 463 -4.39 -14.98 23.84
N SER A 464 -4.60 -16.28 24.02
CA SER A 464 -5.38 -16.83 25.12
C SER A 464 -4.44 -17.65 26.00
N ALA A 465 -4.61 -17.57 27.32
CA ALA A 465 -3.87 -18.39 28.28
C ALA A 465 -4.26 -19.90 28.22
N SER A 466 -5.09 -20.28 27.24
CA SER A 466 -5.50 -21.65 27.00
C SER A 466 -4.36 -22.45 26.36
N ILE A 467 -4.08 -23.63 26.90
CA ILE A 467 -3.12 -24.60 26.35
C ILE A 467 -3.51 -25.04 24.91
N SER A 468 -4.77 -24.87 24.52
CA SER A 468 -5.31 -25.14 23.18
C SER A 468 -5.23 -23.96 22.20
N ALA A 469 -4.56 -22.87 22.54
CA ALA A 469 -4.40 -21.73 21.62
C ALA A 469 -3.61 -22.17 20.38
N SER A 470 -4.17 -21.96 19.19
CA SER A 470 -3.46 -22.31 17.97
C SER A 470 -2.18 -21.46 17.85
N PRO A 471 -1.03 -22.05 17.45
CA PRO A 471 0.18 -21.26 17.23
C PRO A 471 0.00 -20.34 16.02
N PRO A 472 0.83 -19.27 15.90
CA PRO A 472 0.88 -18.50 14.67
C PRO A 472 1.24 -19.43 13.50
N LYS A 473 0.62 -19.20 12.34
CA LYS A 473 0.85 -20.02 11.16
C LYS A 473 1.03 -19.15 9.93
N LEU A 474 1.95 -19.55 9.07
CA LEU A 474 2.17 -18.94 7.76
C LEU A 474 1.96 -20.02 6.68
N THR A 475 0.79 -20.01 6.07
CA THR A 475 0.38 -21.07 5.14
C THR A 475 0.41 -20.55 3.72
N PHE A 476 1.08 -21.25 2.80
CA PHE A 476 0.98 -20.95 1.38
C PHE A 476 -0.47 -21.10 0.90
N VAL A 477 -0.91 -20.18 0.05
CA VAL A 477 -2.26 -20.19 -0.52
C VAL A 477 -2.21 -20.45 -2.03
N ARG A 478 -1.45 -19.66 -2.79
CA ARG A 478 -1.37 -19.81 -4.25
C ARG A 478 -0.16 -19.07 -4.83
N THR A 479 0.13 -19.36 -6.08
CA THR A 479 1.08 -18.59 -6.90
C THR A 479 0.33 -17.49 -7.64
N LEU A 480 0.88 -16.28 -7.66
CA LEU A 480 0.37 -15.15 -8.42
C LEU A 480 1.12 -15.08 -9.75
N HIS A 481 0.39 -15.29 -10.83
CA HIS A 481 0.90 -15.24 -12.20
C HIS A 481 0.55 -13.90 -12.86
N GLY A 482 1.22 -13.60 -13.97
CA GLY A 482 1.02 -12.38 -14.75
C GLY A 482 2.25 -11.48 -14.90
N PRO A 483 3.06 -11.21 -13.85
CA PRO A 483 4.17 -10.29 -13.98
C PRO A 483 5.18 -10.84 -14.99
N CYS A 484 5.66 -9.94 -15.85
CA CYS A 484 6.60 -10.24 -16.91
C CYS A 484 7.87 -9.47 -16.61
N GLY A 485 8.96 -10.18 -16.37
CA GLY A 485 10.25 -9.65 -15.95
C GLY A 485 10.45 -9.61 -14.42
N PRO A 486 11.71 -9.40 -13.98
CA PRO A 486 12.08 -9.39 -12.58
C PRO A 486 11.40 -8.24 -11.82
N VAL A 487 10.99 -8.52 -10.59
CA VAL A 487 10.27 -7.58 -9.73
C VAL A 487 11.26 -6.60 -9.12
N ALA A 488 11.07 -5.30 -9.41
CA ALA A 488 11.89 -4.22 -8.86
C ALA A 488 11.37 -3.74 -7.50
N ALA A 489 10.06 -3.73 -7.30
CA ALA A 489 9.41 -3.36 -6.04
C ALA A 489 8.00 -3.91 -5.93
N MET A 490 7.53 -4.12 -4.70
CA MET A 490 6.14 -4.43 -4.40
C MET A 490 5.58 -3.51 -3.32
N ALA A 491 4.27 -3.35 -3.32
CA ALA A 491 3.53 -2.75 -2.23
C ALA A 491 2.31 -3.62 -1.90
N LEU A 492 2.01 -3.75 -0.61
CA LEU A 492 0.86 -4.49 -0.10
C LEU A 492 0.05 -3.64 0.87
N ALA A 493 -1.27 -3.64 0.69
CA ALA A 493 -2.23 -3.03 1.60
C ALA A 493 -3.62 -3.63 1.40
N ASP A 494 -4.30 -3.96 2.50
CA ASP A 494 -5.72 -4.38 2.56
C ASP A 494 -6.12 -5.46 1.54
N GLY A 495 -5.31 -6.52 1.43
CA GLY A 495 -5.55 -7.62 0.52
C GLY A 495 -5.34 -7.28 -0.97
N ARG A 496 -4.69 -6.15 -1.28
CA ARG A 496 -4.24 -5.79 -2.62
C ARG A 496 -2.72 -5.80 -2.69
N CYS A 497 -2.19 -6.40 -3.75
CA CYS A 497 -0.77 -6.38 -4.09
C CYS A 497 -0.56 -5.61 -5.38
N VAL A 498 0.45 -4.75 -5.41
CA VAL A 498 0.93 -4.07 -6.63
C VAL A 498 2.40 -4.40 -6.79
N SER A 499 2.79 -4.90 -7.97
CA SER A 499 4.20 -5.07 -8.31
C SER A 499 4.61 -4.11 -9.41
N LEU A 500 5.87 -3.69 -9.34
CA LEU A 500 6.58 -2.97 -10.37
C LEU A 500 7.74 -3.85 -10.83
N SER A 501 7.83 -4.07 -12.13
CA SER A 501 8.91 -4.86 -12.76
C SER A 501 10.00 -3.94 -13.28
N HIS A 502 11.22 -4.45 -13.47
CA HIS A 502 12.34 -3.64 -14.01
C HIS A 502 12.09 -3.10 -15.42
N ASN A 503 11.24 -3.77 -16.21
CA ASN A 503 10.81 -3.30 -17.53
C ASN A 503 9.67 -2.25 -17.48
N GLY A 504 9.29 -1.78 -16.28
CA GLY A 504 8.21 -0.80 -16.09
C GLY A 504 6.80 -1.40 -16.04
N ALA A 505 6.63 -2.72 -16.23
CA ALA A 505 5.33 -3.37 -16.15
C ALA A 505 4.75 -3.29 -14.73
N ILE A 506 3.46 -2.97 -14.63
CA ILE A 506 2.73 -2.90 -13.35
C ILE A 506 1.56 -3.85 -13.37
N TRP A 507 1.53 -4.69 -12.34
CA TRP A 507 0.48 -5.66 -12.12
C TRP A 507 -0.17 -5.47 -10.76
N VAL A 508 -1.47 -5.77 -10.70
CA VAL A 508 -2.26 -5.69 -9.47
C VAL A 508 -2.98 -7.00 -9.23
N TRP A 509 -2.97 -7.46 -7.98
CA TRP A 509 -3.73 -8.63 -7.53
C TRP A 509 -4.67 -8.29 -6.40
N ASP A 510 -5.83 -8.92 -6.45
CA ASP A 510 -6.71 -9.08 -5.31
C ASP A 510 -6.43 -10.41 -4.63
N LEU A 511 -5.87 -10.36 -3.43
CA LEU A 511 -5.36 -11.54 -2.74
C LEU A 511 -6.48 -12.42 -2.17
N GLU A 512 -7.63 -11.83 -1.85
CA GLU A 512 -8.81 -12.57 -1.40
C GLU A 512 -9.48 -13.29 -2.58
N GLY A 513 -9.82 -12.52 -3.63
CA GLY A 513 -10.57 -13.04 -4.78
C GLY A 513 -9.70 -13.77 -5.82
N GLY A 514 -8.39 -13.64 -5.76
CA GLY A 514 -7.47 -14.22 -6.74
C GLY A 514 -7.52 -13.59 -8.13
N THR A 515 -8.14 -12.41 -8.27
CA THR A 515 -8.21 -11.71 -9.55
C THR A 515 -6.96 -10.87 -9.78
N SER A 516 -6.44 -10.85 -11.00
CA SER A 516 -5.29 -10.04 -11.40
C SER A 516 -5.63 -9.12 -12.57
N ALA A 517 -4.89 -8.02 -12.70
CA ALA A 517 -4.96 -7.13 -13.85
C ALA A 517 -3.60 -6.51 -14.16
N GLU A 518 -3.29 -6.43 -15.44
CA GLU A 518 -2.19 -5.62 -15.95
C GLU A 518 -2.65 -4.16 -16.02
N VAL A 519 -1.92 -3.26 -15.35
CA VAL A 519 -2.21 -1.82 -15.34
C VAL A 519 -1.33 -1.07 -16.33
N ALA A 520 -0.09 -1.53 -16.50
CA ALA A 520 0.84 -1.00 -17.47
C ALA A 520 1.68 -2.14 -18.04
N ALA A 521 1.78 -2.19 -19.36
CA ALA A 521 2.70 -3.09 -20.04
C ALA A 521 4.15 -2.60 -19.86
N GLY A 522 5.10 -3.53 -19.95
CA GLY A 522 6.52 -3.20 -19.93
C GLY A 522 6.94 -2.50 -21.22
N ASP A 523 7.66 -1.40 -21.09
CA ASP A 523 8.15 -0.63 -22.25
C ASP A 523 9.33 -1.36 -22.88
N GLY A 524 9.05 -2.15 -23.91
CA GLY A 524 10.05 -2.90 -24.68
C GLY A 524 10.95 -2.02 -25.58
N SER A 525 10.94 -0.70 -25.42
CA SER A 525 11.59 0.25 -26.34
C SER A 525 12.78 1.01 -25.74
N GLU A 526 12.98 1.02 -24.42
CA GLU A 526 14.15 1.67 -23.77
C GLU A 526 15.29 0.67 -23.50
N ILE A 527 15.38 -0.38 -24.32
CA ILE A 527 16.25 -1.56 -24.14
C ILE A 527 17.75 -1.25 -24.41
N GLY A 528 18.10 -0.02 -24.81
CA GLY A 528 19.46 0.29 -25.28
C GLY A 528 20.48 0.80 -24.25
N SER A 529 20.10 1.20 -23.02
CA SER A 529 21.05 1.96 -22.17
C SER A 529 20.91 1.79 -20.64
N LEU A 530 19.82 1.20 -20.12
CA LEU A 530 19.64 1.01 -18.66
C LEU A 530 20.04 -0.40 -18.21
N SER A 531 21.33 -0.73 -18.31
CA SER A 531 21.92 -1.93 -17.70
C SER A 531 22.31 -1.73 -16.22
N THR A 532 21.97 -0.59 -15.61
CA THR A 532 22.24 -0.34 -14.19
C THR A 532 20.96 -0.41 -13.37
N ALA A 533 20.99 -1.30 -12.38
CA ALA A 533 19.94 -1.65 -11.42
C ALA A 533 19.40 -0.44 -10.63
N SER A 534 18.64 0.45 -11.27
CA SER A 534 17.90 1.48 -10.55
C SER A 534 16.77 0.79 -9.77
N LYS A 535 16.82 0.88 -8.44
CA LYS A 535 15.80 0.30 -7.57
C LYS A 535 14.51 1.10 -7.72
N GLY A 536 13.50 0.47 -8.30
CA GLY A 536 12.18 1.05 -8.42
C GLY A 536 11.50 1.21 -7.07
N THR A 537 10.51 2.09 -6.98
CA THR A 537 9.62 2.17 -5.82
C THR A 537 8.18 2.27 -6.28
N VAL A 538 7.28 1.68 -5.51
CA VAL A 538 5.85 1.72 -5.79
C VAL A 538 5.10 1.94 -4.48
N SER A 539 4.10 2.82 -4.52
CA SER A 539 3.19 3.06 -3.42
C SER A 539 1.80 3.29 -3.99
N PHE A 540 0.77 2.85 -3.30
CA PHE A 540 -0.60 3.02 -3.77
C PHE A 540 -1.53 3.35 -2.62
N ASP A 541 -2.55 4.12 -2.97
CA ASP A 541 -3.75 4.30 -2.18
C ASP A 541 -4.93 3.72 -2.97
N GLU A 542 -6.14 4.03 -2.55
CA GLU A 542 -7.33 3.47 -3.18
C GLU A 542 -7.72 4.04 -4.54
N ARG A 543 -7.14 5.18 -4.88
CA ARG A 543 -7.48 5.94 -6.07
C ARG A 543 -6.32 6.02 -7.03
N ARG A 544 -5.10 5.77 -6.58
CA ARG A 544 -3.91 5.89 -7.42
C ARG A 544 -2.78 4.94 -7.03
N ILE A 545 -2.01 4.58 -8.04
CA ILE A 545 -0.67 3.99 -7.90
C ILE A 545 0.33 5.09 -8.26
N ILE A 546 1.38 5.25 -7.47
CA ILE A 546 2.54 6.05 -7.84
C ILE A 546 3.73 5.12 -7.92
N SER A 547 4.40 5.14 -9.07
CA SER A 547 5.61 4.36 -9.33
C SER A 547 6.75 5.31 -9.67
N ALA A 548 7.94 5.04 -9.16
CA ALA A 548 9.16 5.71 -9.56
C ALA A 548 10.17 4.68 -10.08
N SER A 549 10.74 4.95 -11.25
CA SER A 549 11.82 4.15 -11.85
C SER A 549 12.73 5.09 -12.64
N ALA A 550 14.05 4.91 -12.52
CA ALA A 550 15.04 5.70 -13.25
C ALA A 550 14.84 7.25 -13.18
N GLY A 551 14.38 7.77 -12.03
CA GLY A 551 14.12 9.20 -11.86
C GLY A 551 12.75 9.69 -12.36
N ASN A 552 12.02 8.86 -13.12
CA ASN A 552 10.69 9.17 -13.62
C ASN A 552 9.63 8.75 -12.61
N ILE A 553 8.77 9.69 -12.20
CA ILE A 553 7.64 9.41 -11.31
C ILE A 553 6.35 9.44 -12.14
N VAL A 554 5.55 8.38 -12.04
CA VAL A 554 4.30 8.23 -12.79
C VAL A 554 3.18 7.95 -11.81
N ALA A 555 2.16 8.82 -11.80
CA ALA A 555 0.92 8.63 -11.06
C ALA A 555 -0.15 8.07 -11.99
N ARG A 556 -0.79 6.97 -11.58
CA ARG A 556 -1.88 6.31 -12.29
C ARG A 556 -3.14 6.41 -11.45
N THR A 557 -4.16 7.12 -11.91
CA THR A 557 -5.41 7.35 -11.17
C THR A 557 -6.55 6.50 -11.71
N PHE A 558 -7.35 5.92 -10.81
CA PHE A 558 -8.48 5.02 -11.12
C PHE A 558 -9.84 5.72 -10.99
N ASP A 559 -9.85 7.03 -10.74
CA ASP A 559 -11.04 7.87 -10.60
C ASP A 559 -11.66 8.30 -11.95
N ILE A 560 -11.32 7.62 -13.05
CA ILE A 560 -11.91 7.84 -14.39
C ILE A 560 -13.39 7.48 -14.44
#